data_AF-A0A978TPT3-F1
#
_entry.id   AF-A0A978TPT3-F1
#
_cell.length_a   1.000
_cell.length_b   1.000
_cell.length_c   1.000
_cell.angle_alpha   90.00
_cell.angle_beta   90.00
_cell.angle_gamma   90.00
#
_symmetry.space_group_name_H-M   'P 1'
#
loop_
_entity.id
_entity.type
_entity.pdbx_description
1 polymer ?
#
loop_
_entity_poly.entity_id
_entity_poly.type
_entity_poly.pdbx_seq_one_letter_code
_entity_poly.pdbx_strand_id
1 'polypeptide(L)'
;MSDRDGFAGGFLAGALFGGLVGGILGATLTSRLAKSATSDETRRLRDRANRGELNPQTLQSEEDIEAARQILEAKIAQLNSAIDDVRHQLHNVNGSAAEIDRPLPLPEDN
;
A
#
# COMPACT_ATOMS: atom_id res chain seq x y z
N MET A 1 25.05 -20.56 -4.64
CA MET A 1 23.64 -20.33 -4.25
C MET A 1 23.63 -19.68 -2.85
N SER A 2 24.23 -18.50 -2.69
CA SER A 2 24.57 -17.97 -1.36
C SER A 2 23.94 -16.60 -1.05
N ASP A 3 23.30 -15.96 -2.03
CA ASP A 3 22.73 -14.61 -1.89
C ASP A 3 21.37 -14.61 -1.17
N ARG A 4 20.70 -15.77 -1.08
CA ARG A 4 19.39 -15.90 -0.43
C ARG A 4 19.47 -15.89 1.10
N ASP A 5 20.57 -16.38 1.68
CA ASP A 5 20.69 -16.53 3.13
C ASP A 5 20.93 -15.18 3.82
N GLY A 6 21.65 -14.27 3.17
CA GLY A 6 21.89 -12.91 3.69
C GLY A 6 20.64 -12.03 3.72
N PHE A 7 19.79 -12.11 2.69
CA PHE A 7 18.54 -11.35 2.63
C PHE A 7 17.53 -11.83 3.67
N ALA A 8 17.32 -13.14 3.78
CA ALA A 8 16.37 -13.71 4.73
C ALA A 8 16.77 -13.43 6.18
N GLY A 9 18.07 -13.54 6.51
CA GLY A 9 18.60 -13.20 7.82
C GLY A 9 18.46 -11.71 8.16
N GLY A 10 18.79 -10.83 7.20
CA GLY A 10 18.64 -9.38 7.35
C GLY A 10 17.19 -8.95 7.51
N PHE A 11 16.27 -9.54 6.74
CA PHE A 11 14.84 -9.28 6.83
C PHE A 11 14.28 -9.70 8.19
N LEU A 12 14.62 -10.90 8.68
CA LEU A 12 14.12 -11.37 9.96
C LEU A 12 14.65 -10.53 11.13
N ALA A 13 15.95 -10.20 11.12
CA ALA A 13 16.54 -9.32 12.12
C ALA A 13 15.91 -7.91 12.09
N GLY A 14 15.69 -7.36 10.89
CA GLY A 14 15.03 -6.07 10.69
C GLY A 14 13.57 -6.07 11.16
N ALA A 15 12.82 -7.14 10.90
CA ALA A 15 11.43 -7.27 11.32
C ALA A 15 11.29 -7.36 12.85
N LEU A 16 12.17 -8.10 13.53
CA LEU A 16 12.19 -8.18 15.00
C LEU A 16 12.49 -6.81 15.61
N PHE A 17 13.51 -6.11 15.09
CA PHE A 17 13.90 -4.80 15.59
C PHE A 17 12.82 -3.74 15.30
N GLY A 18 12.32 -3.69 14.07
CA GLY A 18 11.27 -2.79 13.65
C GLY A 18 9.95 -3.04 14.39
N GLY A 19 9.62 -4.30 14.68
CA GLY A 19 8.45 -4.68 15.46
C GLY A 19 8.55 -4.23 16.92
N LEU A 20 9.72 -4.32 17.54
CA LEU A 20 9.93 -3.82 18.91
C LEU A 20 9.79 -2.30 18.99
N VAL A 21 10.48 -1.57 18.11
CA VAL A 21 10.45 -0.10 18.06
C VAL A 21 9.05 0.40 17.68
N GLY A 22 8.48 -0.17 16.61
CA GLY A 22 7.14 0.15 16.14
C GLY A 22 6.05 -0.23 17.14
N GLY A 23 6.23 -1.31 17.91
CA GLY A 23 5.32 -1.73 18.96
C GLY A 23 5.27 -0.74 20.13
N ILE A 24 6.42 -0.24 20.58
CA ILE A 24 6.48 0.78 21.64
C ILE A 24 5.84 2.10 21.15
N LEU A 25 6.18 2.56 19.94
CA LEU A 25 5.59 3.76 19.35
C LEU A 25 4.08 3.61 19.13
N GLY A 26 3.65 2.47 18.59
CA GLY A 26 2.23 2.17 18.36
C GLY A 26 1.44 2.13 19.66
N ALA A 27 1.98 1.51 20.71
CA ALA A 27 1.36 1.44 22.02
C ALA A 27 1.22 2.83 22.66
N THR A 28 2.21 3.72 22.52
CA THR A 28 2.14 5.08 23.07
C THR A 28 1.13 5.97 22.34
N LEU A 29 1.01 5.85 21.01
CA LEU A 29 -0.02 6.53 20.24
C LEU A 29 -1.42 6.00 20.57
N THR A 30 -1.56 4.66 20.63
CA THR A 30 -2.83 3.99 20.94
C THR A 30 -3.26 4.25 22.38
N SER A 31 -2.33 4.41 23.32
CA SER A 31 -2.62 4.74 24.73
C SER A 31 -3.43 6.02 24.88
N ARG A 32 -3.27 7.01 23.98
CA ARG A 32 -4.08 8.24 23.97
C ARG A 32 -5.54 7.97 23.60
N LEU A 33 -5.79 6.96 22.77
CA LEU A 33 -7.13 6.54 22.36
C LEU A 33 -7.76 5.56 23.39
N ALA A 34 -6.94 4.64 23.91
CA ALA A 34 -7.33 3.60 24.86
C ALA A 34 -7.63 4.14 26.28
N LYS A 35 -7.14 5.33 26.64
CA LYS A 35 -7.49 5.96 27.93
C LYS A 35 -9.00 6.26 28.07
N SER A 36 -9.75 6.19 26.96
CA SER A 36 -11.22 6.29 26.93
C SER A 36 -11.94 4.94 26.97
N ALA A 37 -11.23 3.81 26.80
CA ALA A 37 -11.81 2.46 26.65
C ALA A 37 -11.31 1.43 27.70
N THR A 38 -10.29 1.77 28.51
CA THR A 38 -9.47 0.79 29.25
C THR A 38 -9.96 0.39 30.66
N SER A 39 -11.23 0.51 31.01
CA SER A 39 -11.72 0.00 32.32
C SER A 39 -12.71 -1.16 32.24
N ASP A 40 -13.47 -1.31 31.15
CA ASP A 40 -14.47 -2.39 31.02
C ASP A 40 -14.04 -3.49 30.03
N GLU A 41 -13.23 -3.15 29.02
CA GLU A 41 -12.94 -4.07 27.92
C GLU A 41 -11.86 -5.12 28.26
N THR A 42 -10.87 -4.78 29.08
CA THR A 42 -9.80 -5.70 29.49
C THR A 42 -10.27 -6.81 30.42
N ARG A 43 -11.33 -6.60 31.22
CA ARG A 43 -11.96 -7.68 32.02
C ARG A 43 -12.78 -8.63 31.15
N ARG A 44 -13.53 -8.11 30.17
CA ARG A 44 -14.38 -8.92 29.28
C ARG A 44 -13.58 -9.78 28.29
N LEU A 45 -12.42 -9.29 27.84
CA LEU A 45 -11.52 -10.06 26.98
C LEU A 45 -10.88 -11.24 27.72
N ARG A 46 -10.61 -11.10 29.03
CA ARG A 46 -10.00 -12.16 29.85
C ARG A 46 -11.01 -13.25 30.28
N ASP A 47 -12.28 -12.89 30.44
CA ASP A 47 -13.37 -13.84 30.69
C ASP A 47 -13.78 -14.62 29.43
N ARG A 48 -13.73 -14.01 28.24
CA ARG A 48 -13.97 -14.73 26.97
C ARG A 48 -12.89 -15.74 26.62
N ALA A 49 -11.63 -15.47 26.97
CA ALA A 49 -10.53 -16.40 26.70
C ALA A 49 -10.58 -17.68 27.56
N ASN A 50 -11.25 -17.64 28.72
CA ASN A 50 -11.36 -18.79 29.63
C ASN A 50 -12.62 -19.66 29.41
N ARG A 51 -13.57 -19.21 28.57
CA ARG A 51 -14.79 -19.94 28.25
C ARG A 51 -14.72 -20.31 26.77
N GLY A 52 -14.31 -21.54 26.48
CA GLY A 52 -13.95 -22.02 25.15
C GLY A 52 -15.03 -21.86 24.08
N GLU A 53 -15.10 -20.68 23.48
CA GLU A 53 -15.79 -20.41 22.21
C GLU A 53 -14.87 -19.60 21.31
N LEU A 54 -13.81 -20.26 20.84
CA LEU A 54 -13.25 -19.91 19.53
C LEU A 54 -14.30 -20.35 18.51
N ASN A 55 -15.12 -19.42 18.05
CA ASN A 55 -15.86 -19.58 16.81
C ASN A 55 -15.03 -18.92 15.69
N PRO A 56 -14.12 -19.63 15.01
CA PRO A 56 -13.32 -19.07 13.93
C PRO A 56 -14.13 -19.09 12.63
N GLN A 57 -15.29 -18.46 12.60
CA GLN A 57 -16.10 -18.36 11.39
C GLN A 57 -16.81 -17.00 11.34
N THR A 58 -16.03 -15.94 11.18
CA THR A 58 -16.49 -14.85 10.30
C THR A 58 -16.30 -15.36 8.87
N LEU A 59 -17.26 -16.18 8.42
CA LEU A 59 -17.41 -16.48 7.01
C LEU A 59 -17.58 -15.11 6.33
N GLN A 60 -16.58 -14.70 5.56
CA GLN A 60 -16.69 -13.53 4.69
C GLN A 60 -17.95 -13.76 3.86
N SER A 61 -18.93 -12.88 4.02
CA SER A 61 -20.21 -12.99 3.33
C SER A 61 -19.94 -12.91 1.83
N GLU A 62 -20.76 -13.56 0.98
CA GLU A 62 -20.69 -13.34 -0.48
C GLU A 62 -20.77 -11.85 -0.83
N GLU A 63 -21.43 -11.06 0.01
CA GLU A 63 -21.50 -9.60 -0.04
C GLU A 63 -20.13 -8.92 0.14
N ASP A 64 -19.28 -9.42 1.04
CA ASP A 64 -17.93 -8.89 1.26
C ASP A 64 -17.02 -9.15 0.06
N ILE A 65 -17.19 -10.31 -0.58
CA ILE A 65 -16.44 -10.72 -1.77
C ILE A 65 -16.86 -9.85 -2.96
N GLU A 66 -18.16 -9.61 -3.13
CA GLU A 66 -18.68 -8.76 -4.20
C GLU A 66 -18.29 -7.28 -3.98
N ALA A 67 -18.29 -6.80 -2.74
CA ALA A 67 -17.79 -5.47 -2.41
C ALA A 67 -16.28 -5.33 -2.73
N ALA A 68 -15.48 -6.34 -2.37
CA ALA A 68 -14.05 -6.35 -2.70
C ALA A 68 -13.82 -6.36 -4.23
N ARG A 69 -14.68 -7.05 -4.99
CA ARG A 69 -14.65 -7.07 -6.45
C ARG A 69 -14.94 -5.70 -7.05
N GLN A 70 -16.01 -5.02 -6.61
CA GLN A 70 -16.36 -3.69 -7.09
C GLN A 70 -15.28 -2.65 -6.77
N ILE A 71 -14.67 -2.73 -5.58
CA ILE A 71 -13.55 -1.86 -5.19
C ILE A 71 -12.34 -2.07 -6.10
N LEU A 72 -12.07 -3.32 -6.49
CA LEU A 72 -10.97 -3.64 -7.39
C LEU A 72 -11.22 -3.07 -8.80
N GLU A 73 -12.44 -3.20 -9.33
CA GLU A 73 -12.83 -2.63 -10.63
C GLU A 73 -12.67 -1.11 -10.65
N ALA A 74 -13.08 -0.42 -9.58
CA ALA A 74 -12.90 1.03 -9.45
C ALA A 74 -11.43 1.45 -9.43
N LYS A 75 -10.57 0.69 -8.74
CA LYS A 75 -9.12 0.97 -8.69
C LYS A 75 -8.44 0.74 -10.03
N ILE A 76 -8.86 -0.25 -10.81
CA ILE A 76 -8.32 -0.50 -12.15
C ILE A 76 -8.69 0.66 -13.09
N ALA A 77 -9.93 1.15 -13.04
CA ALA A 77 -10.35 2.31 -13.82
C ALA A 77 -9.55 3.58 -13.47
N GLN A 78 -9.34 3.83 -12.18
CA GLN A 78 -8.51 4.96 -11.71
C GLN A 78 -7.07 4.85 -12.22
N LEU A 79 -6.48 3.65 -12.17
CA LEU A 79 -5.12 3.44 -12.62
C LEU A 79 -4.99 3.64 -14.14
N ASN A 80 -5.92 3.10 -14.93
CA ASN A 80 -5.92 3.28 -16.38
C ASN A 80 -6.02 4.76 -16.78
N SER A 81 -6.89 5.53 -16.10
CA SER A 81 -7.00 6.98 -16.32
C SER A 81 -5.69 7.70 -15.96
N ALA A 82 -5.09 7.38 -14.82
CA ALA A 82 -3.82 7.99 -14.41
C ALA A 82 -2.67 7.64 -15.37
N ILE A 83 -2.66 6.43 -15.94
CA ILE A 83 -1.69 6.01 -16.95
C ILE A 83 -1.86 6.82 -18.23
N ASP A 84 -3.10 7.00 -18.71
CA ASP A 84 -3.36 7.80 -19.92
C ASP A 84 -3.00 9.27 -19.72
N ASP A 85 -3.27 9.84 -18.54
CA ASP A 85 -2.88 11.22 -18.21
C ASP A 85 -1.35 11.41 -18.23
N VAL A 86 -0.60 10.47 -17.66
CA VAL A 86 0.88 10.51 -17.68
C VAL A 86 1.40 10.32 -19.10
N ARG A 87 0.81 9.40 -19.88
CA ARG A 87 1.16 9.19 -21.29
C ARG A 87 0.93 10.45 -22.12
N HIS A 88 -0.20 11.14 -21.93
CA HIS A 88 -0.48 12.41 -22.60
C HIS A 88 0.52 13.49 -22.21
N GLN A 89 0.87 13.61 -20.93
CA GLN A 89 1.88 14.56 -20.46
C GLN A 89 3.26 14.28 -21.09
N LEU A 90 3.68 13.01 -21.13
CA LEU A 90 4.95 12.63 -21.75
C LEU A 90 4.95 12.84 -23.28
N HIS A 91 3.83 12.59 -23.95
CA HIS A 91 3.67 12.87 -25.37
C HIS A 91 3.76 14.37 -25.67
N ASN A 92 3.11 15.22 -24.87
CA ASN A 92 3.15 16.68 -25.04
C ASN A 92 4.55 17.26 -24.80
N VAL A 93 5.30 16.71 -23.84
CA VAL A 93 6.69 17.13 -23.56
C VAL A 93 7.64 16.72 -24.70
N ASN A 94 7.45 15.54 -25.30
CA ASN A 94 8.29 15.07 -26.40
C ASN A 94 7.92 15.68 -27.77
N GLY A 95 6.68 16.12 -27.96
CA GLY A 95 6.25 16.81 -29.19
C GLY A 95 6.97 18.14 -29.43
N SER A 96 7.34 18.85 -28.35
CA SER A 96 8.07 20.12 -28.43
C SER A 96 9.57 19.95 -28.76
N ALA A 97 10.14 18.76 -28.50
CA ALA A 97 11.54 18.46 -28.81
C ALA A 97 11.76 18.06 -30.28
N ALA A 98 10.75 17.50 -30.95
CA ALA A 98 10.84 17.03 -32.33
C ALA A 98 10.71 18.12 -33.40
N GLU A 99 10.23 19.33 -33.05
CA GLU A 99 10.10 20.44 -34.02
C GLU A 99 11.40 21.24 -34.20
N ILE A 100 12.39 21.07 -33.32
CA ILE A 100 13.68 21.79 -33.40
C ILE A 100 14.68 21.11 -34.36
N ASP A 101 14.45 19.86 -34.76
CA ASP A 101 15.31 19.12 -35.70
C ASP A 101 14.80 19.17 -37.16
N ARG A 102 14.25 20.31 -37.59
CA ARG A 102 14.11 20.56 -39.04
C ARG A 102 15.43 21.13 -39.56
N PRO A 103 16.17 20.42 -40.43
CA PRO A 103 17.38 20.99 -41.03
C PRO A 103 17.01 22.24 -41.82
N LEU A 104 17.68 23.34 -41.51
CA LEU A 104 17.59 24.62 -42.23
C LEU A 104 17.82 24.38 -43.73
N PRO A 105 16.99 24.94 -44.63
CA PRO A 105 17.28 24.90 -46.06
C PRO A 105 18.60 25.67 -46.29
N LEU A 106 19.55 24.99 -46.93
CA LEU A 106 20.86 25.56 -47.23
C LEU A 106 20.69 26.77 -48.19
N PRO A 107 21.47 27.84 -48.00
CA PRO A 107 21.46 28.95 -48.94
C PRO A 107 21.91 28.46 -50.32
N GLU A 108 21.05 28.68 -51.31
CA GLU A 108 21.37 28.48 -52.73
C GLU A 108 22.37 29.57 -53.14
N ASP A 109 23.64 29.19 -53.32
CA ASP A 109 24.67 30.07 -53.84
C ASP A 109 24.40 30.36 -55.33
N ASN A 110 24.36 31.66 -55.67
CA ASN A 110 24.19 32.22 -57.03
C ASN A 110 25.56 32.54 -57.65
#